data_AF-A0A0C2YLS3-F1
#
_entry.id   AF-A0A0C2YLS3-F1
#
_cell.length_a   1.000
_cell.length_b   1.000
_cell.length_c   1.000
_cell.angle_alpha   90.00
_cell.angle_beta   90.00
_cell.angle_gamma   90.00
#
_symmetry.space_group_name_H-M   'P 1'
#
loop_
_entity.id
_entity.type
_entity.pdbx_description
1 polymer ?
#
loop_
_entity_poly.entity_id
_entity_poly.type
_entity_poly.pdbx_seq_one_letter_code
_entity_poly.pdbx_strand_id
1 'polypeptide(L)'
;CFAGTSFGRPLSDGSDIHVAMDGNFHHRRHQSAGDSPPFYDPAYFLPKSQVDAIDAHIEKQWKTLPKARKALVPDEAIDSCESSYKAADGKKQKALMDTFDDMGVMALICRHDIPLFFANINSPGKQQKYTVALLAHLFTLLPLHATVVGLYNVGCVLNRSISLYNILPDQVAARL
;
A
#
# COMPACT_ATOMS: atom_id res chain seq x y z
N CYS A 1 0.74 -19.79 -3.20
CA CYS A 1 0.18 -18.54 -3.78
C CYS A 1 0.44 -18.39 -5.27
N PHE A 2 1.68 -18.62 -5.73
CA PHE A 2 2.11 -18.19 -7.07
C PHE A 2 2.44 -19.31 -8.05
N ALA A 3 2.21 -20.58 -7.68
CA ALA A 3 2.51 -21.75 -8.51
C ALA A 3 1.39 -22.12 -9.51
N GLY A 4 0.50 -21.18 -9.83
CA GLY A 4 -0.57 -21.41 -10.79
C GLY A 4 -0.01 -21.59 -12.20
N THR A 5 -0.55 -22.55 -12.95
CA THR A 5 -0.17 -22.80 -14.35
C THR A 5 -1.00 -21.99 -15.36
N SER A 6 -2.07 -21.33 -14.89
CA SER A 6 -2.95 -20.46 -15.67
C SER A 6 -3.33 -19.23 -14.85
N PHE A 7 -3.46 -18.08 -15.50
CA PHE A 7 -3.80 -16.79 -14.89
C PHE A 7 -4.93 -16.11 -15.67
N GLY A 8 -5.64 -15.18 -15.04
CA GLY A 8 -6.76 -14.45 -15.62
C GLY A 8 -8.10 -14.83 -15.02
N ARG A 9 -8.15 -15.46 -13.83
CA ARG A 9 -9.42 -15.71 -13.15
C ARG A 9 -10.13 -14.38 -12.88
N PRO A 10 -11.43 -14.22 -13.22
CA PRO A 10 -12.16 -12.98 -12.95
C PRO A 10 -12.17 -12.61 -11.47
N LEU A 11 -12.21 -11.30 -11.17
CA LEU A 11 -12.31 -10.81 -9.79
C LEU A 11 -13.57 -11.32 -9.06
N SER A 12 -14.69 -11.46 -9.80
CA SER A 12 -15.95 -12.02 -9.30
C SER A 12 -15.84 -13.47 -8.83
N ASP A 13 -14.88 -14.21 -9.39
CA ASP A 13 -14.66 -15.64 -9.14
C ASP A 13 -13.52 -15.84 -8.13
N GLY A 14 -13.06 -14.74 -7.52
CA GLY A 14 -12.05 -14.72 -6.48
C GLY A 14 -10.65 -14.37 -6.96
N SER A 15 -10.35 -14.18 -8.25
CA SER A 15 -8.99 -13.89 -8.74
C SER A 15 -7.95 -15.01 -8.53
N ASP A 16 -6.77 -14.85 -9.15
CA ASP A 16 -5.68 -15.81 -9.06
C ASP A 16 -4.94 -15.73 -7.72
N ILE A 17 -4.72 -14.51 -7.21
CA ILE A 17 -3.85 -14.24 -6.06
C ILE A 17 -4.60 -13.39 -5.03
N HIS A 18 -4.42 -13.72 -3.74
CA HIS A 18 -4.94 -12.91 -2.63
C HIS A 18 -3.78 -12.43 -1.76
N VAL A 19 -3.78 -11.13 -1.47
CA VAL A 19 -2.82 -10.49 -0.58
C VAL A 19 -3.55 -9.60 0.42
N ALA A 20 -2.96 -9.42 1.59
CA ALA A 20 -3.41 -8.48 2.60
C ALA A 20 -2.28 -7.50 2.92
N MET A 21 -2.64 -6.26 3.24
CA MET A 21 -1.70 -5.20 3.57
C MET A 21 -2.11 -4.51 4.85
N ASP A 22 -1.14 -4.28 5.73
CA ASP A 22 -1.36 -3.53 6.96
C ASP A 22 -0.07 -2.88 7.48
N GLY A 23 -0.24 -1.80 8.24
CA GLY A 23 0.85 -1.06 8.87
C GLY A 23 0.98 -1.40 10.35
N ASN A 24 2.14 -1.90 10.78
CA ASN A 24 2.47 -2.05 12.19
C ASN A 24 3.30 -0.86 12.68
N PHE A 25 2.74 -0.04 13.56
CA PHE A 25 3.37 1.17 14.12
C PHE A 25 4.14 0.95 15.43
N HIS A 26 4.24 -0.30 15.90
CA HIS A 26 5.03 -0.62 17.09
C HIS A 26 6.51 -0.80 16.78
N HIS A 27 6.84 -1.22 15.55
CA HIS A 27 8.21 -1.37 15.06
C HIS A 27 8.77 0.00 14.68
N ARG A 28 9.50 0.61 15.60
CA ARG A 28 10.03 1.97 15.44
C ARG A 28 11.54 1.98 15.59
N ARG A 29 12.21 2.82 14.81
CA ARG A 29 13.64 3.05 14.92
C ARG A 29 13.87 4.45 15.49
N HIS A 30 14.67 4.52 16.55
CA HIS A 30 15.02 5.79 17.18
C HIS A 30 16.10 6.50 16.36
N GLN A 31 15.94 7.80 16.09
CA GLN A 31 16.88 8.55 15.25
C GLN A 31 18.30 8.56 15.81
N SER A 32 18.43 8.56 17.14
CA SER A 32 19.72 8.54 17.82
C SER A 32 20.37 7.15 17.95
N ALA A 33 19.75 6.09 17.41
CA ALA A 33 20.27 4.72 17.54
C ALA A 33 21.55 4.47 16.73
N GLY A 34 21.91 5.38 15.81
CA GLY A 34 23.01 5.21 14.88
C GLY A 34 22.71 4.14 13.82
N ASP A 35 23.70 3.88 12.97
CA ASP A 35 23.61 2.85 11.94
C ASP A 35 24.19 1.52 12.41
N SER A 36 23.53 0.43 12.05
CA SER A 36 24.08 -0.91 12.27
C SER A 36 25.27 -1.13 11.32
N PRO A 37 26.36 -1.77 11.78
CA PRO A 37 27.40 -2.25 10.86
C PRO A 37 26.78 -3.10 9.75
N PRO A 38 27.25 -3.04 8.49
CA PRO A 38 26.68 -3.83 7.42
C PRO A 38 26.79 -5.32 7.72
N PHE A 39 25.66 -5.96 8.04
CA PHE A 39 25.62 -7.40 8.38
C PHE A 39 24.57 -8.18 7.56
N TYR A 40 23.58 -7.48 7.02
CA TYR A 40 22.48 -8.07 6.26
C TYR A 40 21.89 -7.06 5.30
N ASP A 41 21.60 -7.50 4.07
CA ASP A 41 20.84 -6.74 3.08
C ASP A 41 19.39 -7.26 3.07
N PRO A 42 18.39 -6.46 3.49
CA PRO A 42 17.03 -6.92 3.64
C PRO A 42 16.35 -7.23 2.30
N ALA A 43 16.27 -8.52 1.96
CA ALA A 43 15.73 -9.00 0.69
C ALA A 43 14.25 -8.67 0.42
N TYR A 44 13.45 -8.44 1.48
CA TYR A 44 12.01 -8.22 1.38
C TYR A 44 11.60 -6.74 1.53
N PHE A 45 12.53 -5.84 1.88
CA PHE A 45 12.21 -4.43 2.05
C PHE A 45 12.36 -3.68 0.74
N LEU A 46 11.33 -2.93 0.36
CA LEU A 46 11.45 -2.00 -0.75
C LEU A 46 12.40 -0.87 -0.39
N PRO A 47 13.32 -0.48 -1.30
CA PRO A 47 14.15 0.69 -1.11
C PRO A 47 13.30 1.94 -0.89
N LYS A 48 13.75 2.83 0.00
CA LYS A 48 13.06 4.11 0.25
C LYS A 48 12.82 4.90 -1.04
N SER A 49 13.80 4.93 -1.94
CA SER A 49 13.71 5.61 -3.24
C SER A 49 12.55 5.09 -4.10
N GLN A 50 12.25 3.79 -4.05
CA GLN A 50 11.12 3.20 -4.77
C GLN A 50 9.78 3.68 -4.19
N VAL A 51 9.67 3.76 -2.86
CA VAL A 51 8.46 4.28 -2.19
C VAL A 51 8.29 5.77 -2.44
N ASP A 52 9.38 6.56 -2.38
CA ASP A 52 9.36 8.00 -2.64
C ASP A 52 8.94 8.31 -4.09
N ALA A 53 9.36 7.50 -5.07
CA ALA A 53 8.93 7.64 -6.45
C ALA A 53 7.42 7.47 -6.62
N ILE A 54 6.82 6.54 -5.88
CA ILE A 54 5.36 6.34 -5.85
C ILE A 54 4.66 7.54 -5.19
N ASP A 55 5.23 8.10 -4.11
CA ASP A 55 4.68 9.30 -3.46
C ASP A 55 4.64 10.49 -4.43
N ALA A 56 5.76 10.74 -5.12
CA ALA A 56 5.86 11.80 -6.12
C ALA A 56 4.88 11.59 -7.29
N HIS A 57 4.67 10.35 -7.71
CA HIS A 57 3.66 10.02 -8.73
C HIS A 57 2.24 10.31 -8.23
N ILE A 58 1.88 9.86 -7.03
CA ILE A 58 0.57 10.12 -6.42
C ILE A 58 0.31 11.63 -6.31
N GLU A 59 1.31 12.39 -5.87
CA GLU A 59 1.24 13.86 -5.79
C GLU A 59 0.98 14.54 -7.12
N LYS A 60 1.61 14.04 -8.18
CA LYS A 60 1.37 14.53 -9.53
C LYS A 60 -0.06 14.23 -9.97
N GLN A 61 -0.58 13.04 -9.68
CA GLN A 61 -1.95 12.66 -10.07
C GLN A 61 -3.03 13.44 -9.31
N TRP A 62 -2.81 13.79 -8.05
CA TRP A 62 -3.81 14.58 -7.30
C TRP A 62 -3.95 16.02 -7.77
N LYS A 63 -2.99 16.52 -8.55
CA LYS A 63 -3.05 17.83 -9.19
C LYS A 63 -3.84 17.80 -10.52
N THR A 64 -4.21 16.62 -11.02
CA THR A 64 -5.01 16.48 -12.24
C THR A 64 -6.50 16.47 -11.92
N LEU A 65 -7.33 16.68 -12.95
CA LEU A 65 -8.77 16.56 -12.80
C LEU A 65 -9.16 15.12 -12.43
N PRO A 66 -10.03 14.90 -11.43
CA PRO A 66 -10.53 13.58 -11.11
C PRO A 66 -11.29 12.94 -12.28
N LYS A 67 -11.11 11.64 -12.47
CA LYS A 67 -11.90 10.84 -13.42
C LYS A 67 -13.35 10.76 -12.98
N ALA A 68 -14.26 10.55 -13.94
CA ALA A 68 -15.64 10.20 -13.64
C ALA A 68 -15.68 8.85 -12.92
N ARG A 69 -16.30 8.82 -11.73
CA ARG A 69 -16.40 7.63 -10.88
C ARG A 69 -17.85 7.16 -10.80
N LYS A 70 -18.08 5.87 -11.04
CA LYS A 70 -19.33 5.19 -10.68
C LYS A 70 -19.23 4.72 -9.23
N ALA A 71 -19.82 5.47 -8.30
CA ALA A 71 -19.77 5.12 -6.88
C ALA A 71 -20.65 3.89 -6.59
N LEU A 72 -20.02 2.76 -6.21
CA LEU A 72 -20.71 1.59 -5.64
C LEU A 72 -21.04 1.79 -4.15
N VAL A 73 -20.23 2.62 -3.48
CA VAL A 73 -20.36 2.98 -2.07
C VAL A 73 -20.44 4.51 -2.00
N PRO A 74 -21.44 5.08 -1.27
CA PRO A 74 -21.57 6.52 -1.09
C PRO A 74 -20.31 7.16 -0.51
N ASP A 75 -20.01 8.39 -0.90
CA ASP A 75 -18.80 9.08 -0.45
C ASP A 75 -18.81 9.35 1.05
N GLU A 76 -19.99 9.56 1.64
CA GLU A 76 -20.16 9.78 3.07
C GLU A 76 -19.73 8.55 3.89
N ALA A 77 -19.98 7.35 3.37
CA ALA A 77 -19.55 6.10 4.01
C ALA A 77 -18.03 5.92 3.93
N ILE A 78 -17.41 6.32 2.81
CA ILE A 78 -15.96 6.26 2.64
C ILE A 78 -15.28 7.30 3.51
N ASP A 79 -15.84 8.51 3.61
CA ASP A 79 -15.34 9.58 4.49
C ASP A 79 -15.45 9.19 5.97
N SER A 80 -16.55 8.52 6.35
CA SER A 80 -16.71 7.94 7.69
C SER A 80 -15.64 6.87 7.99
N CYS A 81 -15.35 5.99 7.03
CA CYS A 81 -14.27 5.01 7.17
C CYS A 81 -12.89 5.67 7.30
N GLU A 82 -12.59 6.65 6.45
CA GLU A 82 -11.33 7.39 6.48
C GLU A 82 -11.13 8.15 7.80
N SER A 83 -12.19 8.79 8.30
CA SER A 83 -12.14 9.53 9.57
C SER A 83 -11.98 8.60 10.77
N SER A 84 -12.67 7.46 10.78
CA SER A 84 -12.51 6.42 11.82
C SER A 84 -11.06 5.91 11.87
N TYR A 85 -10.46 5.65 10.71
CA TYR A 85 -9.06 5.25 10.61
C TYR A 85 -8.09 6.32 11.11
N LYS A 86 -8.25 7.57 10.65
CA LYS A 86 -7.43 8.70 11.10
C LYS A 86 -7.55 8.95 12.61
N ALA A 87 -8.72 8.72 13.20
CA ALA A 87 -8.92 8.86 14.63
C ALA A 87 -8.15 7.80 15.44
N ALA A 88 -8.06 6.57 14.93
CA ALA A 88 -7.34 5.47 15.57
C ALA A 88 -5.80 5.62 15.47
N ASP A 89 -5.29 5.91 14.26
CA ASP A 89 -3.84 5.86 13.97
C ASP A 89 -3.20 7.23 13.71
N GLY A 90 -3.94 8.19 13.15
CA GLY A 90 -3.39 9.48 12.71
C GLY A 90 -2.93 10.41 13.83
N LYS A 91 -3.58 10.36 15.00
CA LYS A 91 -3.20 11.21 16.16
C LYS A 91 -1.89 10.76 16.83
N LYS A 92 -1.53 9.48 16.77
CA LYS A 92 -0.32 8.94 17.40
C LYS A 92 0.96 9.30 16.63
N GLN A 93 0.87 9.50 15.31
CA GLN A 93 2.05 9.65 14.44
C GLN A 93 2.71 11.03 14.46
N LYS A 94 1.95 12.12 14.62
CA LYS A 94 2.51 13.49 14.57
C LYS A 94 3.46 13.81 15.72
N ALA A 95 3.29 13.19 16.89
CA ALA A 95 4.12 13.44 18.06
C ALA A 95 5.43 12.61 18.09
N LEU A 96 5.63 11.69 17.15
CA LEU A 96 6.73 10.71 17.16
C LEU A 96 7.90 11.06 16.23
N MET A 97 7.73 12.05 15.34
CA MET A 97 8.76 12.41 14.35
C MET A 97 10.03 12.99 14.95
N ASP A 98 9.97 13.62 16.13
CA ASP A 98 11.15 14.22 16.75
C ASP A 98 12.06 13.15 17.40
N THR A 99 11.62 11.89 17.41
CA THR A 99 12.26 10.81 18.14
C THR A 99 12.58 9.60 17.25
N PHE A 100 11.76 9.34 16.23
CA PHE A 100 11.87 8.15 15.38
C PHE A 100 12.03 8.51 13.89
N ASP A 101 12.96 7.88 13.18
CA ASP A 101 13.12 8.00 11.72
C ASP A 101 12.20 7.02 10.99
N ASP A 102 12.06 5.80 11.53
CA ASP A 102 11.01 4.86 11.12
C ASP A 102 9.94 4.76 12.21
N MET A 103 8.70 5.06 11.84
CA MET A 103 7.53 5.07 12.73
C MET A 103 6.69 3.79 12.63
N GLY A 104 7.07 2.86 11.77
CA GLY A 104 6.34 1.61 11.54
C GLY A 104 6.86 0.84 10.34
N VAL A 105 6.22 -0.30 10.09
CA VAL A 105 6.46 -1.15 8.93
C VAL A 105 5.13 -1.44 8.24
N MET A 106 5.01 -1.12 6.96
CA MET A 106 3.92 -1.59 6.11
C MET A 106 4.32 -2.95 5.53
N ALA A 107 3.43 -3.93 5.63
CA ALA A 107 3.65 -5.27 5.08
C ALA A 107 2.61 -5.58 4.00
N LEU A 108 3.02 -6.32 2.99
CA LEU A 108 2.14 -7.03 2.07
C LEU A 108 2.40 -8.52 2.27
N ILE A 109 1.37 -9.23 2.71
CA ILE A 109 1.39 -10.65 3.01
C ILE A 109 0.48 -11.41 2.05
N CYS A 110 0.78 -12.67 1.78
CA CYS A 110 -0.14 -13.52 1.05
C CYS A 110 -1.22 -14.12 1.96
N ARG A 111 -2.25 -14.74 1.39
CA ARG A 111 -3.33 -15.45 2.12
C ARG A 111 -2.91 -16.63 3.03
N HIS A 112 -1.62 -16.96 3.10
CA HIS A 112 -1.08 -18.00 4.00
C HIS A 112 -0.21 -17.38 5.09
N ASP A 113 -0.37 -16.08 5.36
CA ASP A 113 0.36 -15.31 6.37
C ASP A 113 1.88 -15.26 6.14
N ILE A 114 2.32 -15.46 4.89
CA ILE A 114 3.72 -15.34 4.49
C ILE A 114 3.96 -13.90 4.00
N PRO A 115 4.89 -13.15 4.61
CA PRO A 115 5.27 -11.84 4.11
C PRO A 115 5.93 -11.92 2.75
N LEU A 116 5.54 -11.02 1.85
CA LEU A 116 6.11 -10.91 0.51
C LEU A 116 7.02 -9.69 0.43
N PHE A 117 6.52 -8.52 0.86
CA PHE A 117 7.27 -7.27 0.80
C PHE A 117 6.98 -6.40 2.02
N PHE A 118 7.96 -5.58 2.38
CA PHE A 118 7.87 -4.59 3.44
C PHE A 118 8.28 -3.20 2.96
N ALA A 119 7.78 -2.17 3.62
CA ALA A 119 8.27 -0.80 3.48
C ALA A 119 8.30 -0.12 4.85
N ASN A 120 9.39 0.60 5.13
CA ASN A 120 9.46 1.43 6.33
C ASN A 120 8.51 2.61 6.22
N ILE A 121 7.73 2.86 7.27
CA ILE A 121 6.85 4.01 7.40
C ILE A 121 7.65 5.14 8.02
N ASN A 122 8.15 6.07 7.22
CA ASN A 122 9.09 7.12 7.63
C ASN A 122 8.55 8.55 7.49
N SER A 123 7.30 8.71 7.05
CA SER A 123 6.64 10.02 6.97
C SER A 123 5.20 9.93 7.48
N PRO A 124 4.73 10.91 8.29
CA PRO A 124 3.33 10.98 8.65
C PRO A 124 2.49 11.44 7.46
N GLY A 125 1.26 10.92 7.41
CA GLY A 125 0.35 11.19 6.31
C GLY A 125 0.46 10.19 5.16
N LYS A 126 -0.37 10.40 4.13
CA LYS A 126 -0.60 9.57 2.92
C LYS A 126 -0.14 8.11 3.03
N GLN A 127 -0.62 7.38 4.04
CA GLN A 127 -0.16 6.02 4.28
C GLN A 127 -0.46 5.07 3.11
N GLN A 128 -1.44 5.43 2.27
CA GLN A 128 -1.71 4.74 1.01
C GLN A 128 -0.49 4.62 0.08
N LYS A 129 0.52 5.51 0.16
CA LYS A 129 1.72 5.42 -0.69
C LYS A 129 2.48 4.11 -0.48
N TYR A 130 2.55 3.63 0.76
CA TYR A 130 3.23 2.38 1.08
C TYR A 130 2.46 1.20 0.49
N THR A 131 1.13 1.17 0.67
CA THR A 131 0.25 0.16 0.06
C THR A 131 0.37 0.15 -1.46
N VAL A 132 0.33 1.32 -2.11
CA VAL A 132 0.48 1.45 -3.56
C VAL A 132 1.86 1.00 -4.02
N ALA A 133 2.93 1.31 -3.28
CA ALA A 133 4.28 0.88 -3.62
C ALA A 133 4.45 -0.65 -3.55
N LEU A 134 3.89 -1.29 -2.52
CA LEU A 134 3.94 -2.75 -2.38
C LEU A 134 3.12 -3.46 -3.46
N LEU A 135 1.94 -2.95 -3.80
CA LEU A 135 1.13 -3.45 -4.92
C LEU A 135 1.86 -3.26 -6.25
N ALA A 136 2.35 -2.06 -6.53
CA ALA A 136 3.07 -1.77 -7.76
C ALA A 136 4.26 -2.72 -7.94
N HIS A 137 5.05 -2.92 -6.88
CA HIS A 137 6.16 -3.88 -6.90
C HIS A 137 5.69 -5.31 -7.17
N LEU A 138 4.67 -5.79 -6.45
CA LEU A 138 4.07 -7.11 -6.69
C LEU A 138 3.71 -7.29 -8.17
N PHE A 139 3.00 -6.33 -8.76
CA PHE A 139 2.56 -6.43 -10.16
C PHE A 139 3.72 -6.42 -11.18
N THR A 140 4.92 -5.93 -10.82
CA THR A 140 6.11 -6.08 -11.70
C THR A 140 6.64 -7.52 -11.78
N LEU A 141 6.29 -8.35 -10.79
CA LEU A 141 6.75 -9.73 -10.67
C LEU A 141 5.70 -10.75 -11.12
N LEU A 142 4.45 -10.31 -11.30
CA LEU A 142 3.35 -11.18 -11.70
C LEU A 142 3.24 -11.30 -13.23
N PRO A 143 2.76 -12.45 -13.73
CA PRO A 143 2.37 -12.59 -15.12
C PRO A 143 1.34 -11.53 -15.53
N LEU A 144 1.37 -11.13 -16.81
CA LEU A 144 0.56 -10.03 -17.34
C LEU A 144 -0.95 -10.19 -17.11
N HIS A 145 -1.44 -11.42 -17.08
CA HIS A 145 -2.86 -11.73 -16.92
C HIS A 145 -3.25 -12.08 -15.48
N ALA A 146 -2.30 -12.13 -14.54
CA ALA A 146 -2.60 -12.46 -13.15
C ALA A 146 -3.52 -11.41 -12.51
N THR A 147 -4.60 -11.87 -11.91
CA THR A 147 -5.53 -11.03 -11.14
C THR A 147 -5.24 -11.15 -9.65
N VAL A 148 -5.43 -10.05 -8.92
CA VAL A 148 -5.08 -9.94 -7.51
C VAL A 148 -6.26 -9.36 -6.73
N VAL A 149 -6.61 -9.96 -5.60
CA VAL A 149 -7.43 -9.31 -4.57
C VAL A 149 -6.52 -8.77 -3.49
N GLY A 150 -6.58 -7.46 -3.24
CA GLY A 150 -5.87 -6.79 -2.15
C GLY A 150 -6.80 -6.44 -1.00
N LEU A 151 -6.56 -7.01 0.19
CA LEU A 151 -7.23 -6.65 1.42
C LEU A 151 -6.44 -5.55 2.14
N TYR A 152 -7.13 -4.49 2.58
CA TYR A 152 -6.53 -3.38 3.28
C TYR A 152 -7.55 -2.73 4.23
N ASN A 153 -7.13 -2.37 5.44
CA ASN A 153 -7.99 -1.81 6.50
C ASN A 153 -8.74 -0.53 6.08
N VAL A 154 -8.20 0.23 5.13
CA VAL A 154 -8.90 1.34 4.45
C VAL A 154 -8.93 1.16 2.93
N GLY A 155 -9.18 -0.07 2.50
CA GLY A 155 -9.28 -0.45 1.08
C GLY A 155 -10.33 0.35 0.31
N CYS A 156 -11.43 0.76 0.94
CA CYS A 156 -12.44 1.62 0.30
C CYS A 156 -11.89 3.00 -0.07
N VAL A 157 -11.03 3.59 0.77
CA VAL A 157 -10.37 4.88 0.52
C VAL A 157 -9.34 4.75 -0.61
N LEU A 158 -8.58 3.66 -0.61
CA LEU A 158 -7.64 3.36 -1.69
C LEU A 158 -8.38 3.13 -3.02
N ASN A 159 -9.45 2.33 -3.02
CA ASN A 159 -10.26 2.06 -4.21
C ASN A 159 -10.89 3.35 -4.77
N ARG A 160 -11.39 4.25 -3.91
CA ARG A 160 -11.83 5.58 -4.30
C ARG A 160 -10.71 6.36 -4.99
N SER A 161 -9.51 6.34 -4.41
CA SER A 161 -8.34 7.05 -4.97
C SER A 161 -7.90 6.49 -6.33
N ILE A 162 -7.87 5.15 -6.51
CA ILE A 162 -7.57 4.50 -7.81
C ILE A 162 -8.65 4.84 -8.85
N SER A 163 -9.92 4.89 -8.42
CA SER A 163 -11.05 5.22 -9.31
C SER A 163 -11.02 6.68 -9.78
N LEU A 164 -10.53 7.60 -8.95
CA LEU A 164 -10.48 9.03 -9.26
C LEU A 164 -9.19 9.44 -9.97
N TYR A 165 -8.07 8.78 -9.70
CA TYR A 165 -6.74 9.20 -10.15
C TYR A 165 -5.93 8.02 -10.70
N ASN A 166 -5.01 8.29 -11.63
CA ASN A 166 -4.16 7.25 -12.23
C ASN A 166 -2.94 6.94 -11.34
N ILE A 167 -3.19 6.66 -10.05
CA ILE A 167 -2.14 6.35 -9.06
C ILE A 167 -1.54 4.95 -9.26
N LEU A 168 -2.26 4.07 -9.95
CA LEU A 168 -1.77 2.82 -10.52
C LEU A 168 -1.94 2.86 -12.05
N PRO A 169 -1.09 2.17 -12.83
CA PRO A 169 -1.31 1.99 -14.26
C PRO A 169 -2.66 1.32 -14.54
N ASP A 170 -3.35 1.70 -15.61
CA ASP A 170 -4.69 1.17 -15.93
C ASP A 170 -4.70 -0.36 -16.07
N GLN A 171 -3.63 -0.94 -16.62
CA GLN A 171 -3.48 -2.40 -16.75
C GLN A 171 -3.34 -3.13 -15.39
N VAL A 172 -2.84 -2.42 -14.37
CA VAL A 172 -2.77 -2.94 -13.00
C VAL A 172 -4.12 -2.75 -12.32
N ALA A 173 -4.70 -1.55 -12.41
CA ALA A 173 -6.00 -1.24 -11.82
C ALA A 173 -7.13 -2.11 -12.36
N ALA A 174 -7.06 -2.57 -13.62
CA ALA A 174 -8.05 -3.47 -14.21
C ALA A 174 -7.96 -4.93 -13.69
N ARG A 175 -6.88 -5.29 -13.00
CA ARG A 175 -6.61 -6.66 -12.49
C ARG A 175 -6.55 -6.72 -10.96
N LEU A 176 -6.91 -5.63 -10.28
CA LEU A 176 -6.94 -5.46 -8.83
C LEU A 176 -8.38 -5.19 -8.37
#